data_AF-A0A8C9E8K2-F1
#
_entry.id   AF-A0A8C9E8K2-F1
#
_cell.length_a   1.000
_cell.length_b   1.000
_cell.length_c   1.000
_cell.angle_alpha   90.00
_cell.angle_beta   90.00
_cell.angle_gamma   90.00
#
_symmetry.space_group_name_H-M   'P 1'
#
loop_
_entity.id
_entity.type
_entity.pdbx_description
1 polymer ?
#
loop_
_entity_poly.entity_id
_entity_poly.type
_entity_poly.pdbx_seq_one_letter_code
_entity_poly.pdbx_strand_id
1 'polypeptide(L)'
;MAQTPAFDKPKVELHVHLDGAIKPETILYYGRKRGITLPANTPEELQDIIGMDKPLSLPGFLAKFAYYMPAIAGCREAIKRIAYEFVEMKAKEGVVYVEVRYSPHLLANSKVEPIPWNQAEGDLTPDEVVCLVDQGLQDGERDFGVKVRSILCCMRHQPSWSPEVVELCKKYRQQTVVAIDLAGDETIQGSTLFPEHVQAYAEAVKSGVHRTVHAGEVGSAEVVREAVDVLKTERLGHGYHTLEDPALYNRLRQENMHFEVCPWSSYLTGTWKPGTEHAVVRTSTRQSPVSSQKMRRGSFLICSIKPMGCHLWPLQGDYDFQSQLLVLVKPTCLFLYTHIPPPGRVSPLIACPGQDQGLWLVECESLPPLVTCAENLVLNKENNSWGCAACGVWRCGRVCGERKGPLGPPDAGSLPSSRVPRARWAL
;
A
#
# COMPACT_ATOMS: atom_id res chain seq x y z
N MET A 1 12.66 23.19 1.92
CA MET A 1 11.19 23.39 1.93
C MET A 1 10.57 22.04 2.21
N ALA A 2 9.69 21.91 3.20
CA ALA A 2 8.97 20.66 3.42
C ALA A 2 8.09 20.41 2.18
N GLN A 3 8.34 19.30 1.48
CA GLN A 3 7.55 18.94 0.30
C GLN A 3 6.10 18.66 0.72
N THR A 4 5.15 19.16 -0.04
CA THR A 4 3.74 18.79 0.15
C THR A 4 3.60 17.28 -0.07
N PRO A 5 2.96 16.54 0.86
CA PRO A 5 2.75 15.11 0.68
C PRO A 5 1.98 14.83 -0.61
N ALA A 6 2.38 13.80 -1.36
CA ALA A 6 1.68 13.39 -2.58
C ALA A 6 0.20 13.00 -2.31
N PHE A 7 -0.08 12.47 -1.11
CA PHE A 7 -1.44 12.12 -0.68
C PHE A 7 -1.62 12.31 0.84
N ASP A 8 -2.27 13.41 1.20
CA ASP A 8 -2.53 13.78 2.59
C ASP A 8 -3.97 13.44 3.03
N LYS A 9 -4.26 12.13 3.08
CA LYS A 9 -5.53 11.54 3.57
C LYS A 9 -5.26 10.23 4.32
N PRO A 10 -6.26 9.67 5.04
CA PRO A 10 -6.14 8.36 5.68
C PRO A 10 -5.67 7.26 4.73
N LYS A 11 -4.72 6.44 5.20
CA LYS A 11 -4.11 5.33 4.43
C LYS A 11 -4.33 3.99 5.13
N VAL A 12 -4.36 2.94 4.34
CA VAL A 12 -4.28 1.55 4.80
C VAL A 12 -2.93 1.00 4.33
N GLU A 13 -2.29 0.13 5.10
CA GLU A 13 -1.03 -0.51 4.74
C GLU A 13 -1.08 -2.01 5.11
N LEU A 14 -0.89 -2.91 4.13
CA LEU A 14 -1.11 -4.36 4.34
C LEU A 14 0.17 -5.20 4.28
N HIS A 15 1.30 -4.58 3.93
CA HIS A 15 2.56 -5.24 3.63
C HIS A 15 3.73 -4.38 4.10
N VAL A 16 4.09 -4.57 5.35
CA VAL A 16 5.23 -3.89 5.97
C VAL A 16 5.80 -4.80 7.05
N HIS A 17 7.13 -4.95 7.03
CA HIS A 17 7.86 -5.79 7.97
C HIS A 17 8.20 -5.02 9.25
N LEU A 18 7.91 -5.58 10.43
CA LEU A 18 8.26 -4.96 11.72
C LEU A 18 9.78 -4.86 11.89
N ASP A 19 10.46 -5.97 11.63
CA ASP A 19 11.90 -6.10 11.67
C ASP A 19 12.61 -5.24 10.61
N GLY A 20 11.94 -4.95 9.50
CA GLY A 20 12.40 -3.99 8.49
C GLY A 20 12.10 -2.51 8.78
N ALA A 21 11.34 -2.20 9.83
CA ALA A 21 10.84 -0.84 10.14
C ALA A 21 11.23 -0.37 11.55
N ILE A 22 12.45 -0.69 11.99
CA ILE A 22 12.97 -0.31 13.31
C ILE A 22 13.65 1.06 13.23
N LYS A 23 13.47 1.89 14.27
CA LYS A 23 14.18 3.17 14.37
C LYS A 23 15.70 2.95 14.53
N PRO A 24 16.56 3.61 13.74
CA PRO A 24 18.02 3.55 13.90
C PRO A 24 18.48 3.93 15.32
N GLU A 25 17.82 4.89 15.96
CA GLU A 25 18.10 5.30 17.34
C GLU A 25 17.85 4.15 18.33
N THR A 26 16.79 3.37 18.10
CA THR A 26 16.42 2.21 18.93
C THR A 26 17.40 1.06 18.72
N ILE A 27 17.85 0.81 17.49
CA ILE A 27 18.92 -0.16 17.20
C ILE A 27 20.19 0.21 17.97
N LEU A 28 20.65 1.45 17.85
CA LEU A 28 21.87 1.92 18.53
C LEU A 28 21.75 1.87 20.05
N TYR A 29 20.58 2.22 20.59
CA TYR A 29 20.30 2.12 22.01
C TYR A 29 20.48 0.68 22.53
N TYR A 30 19.83 -0.29 21.89
CA TYR A 30 19.93 -1.69 22.33
C TYR A 30 21.28 -2.33 22.01
N GLY A 31 21.92 -1.94 20.91
CA GLY A 31 23.29 -2.35 20.59
C GLY A 31 24.24 -1.97 21.73
N ARG A 32 24.23 -0.71 22.16
CA ARG A 32 25.02 -0.23 23.32
C ARG A 32 24.60 -0.90 24.62
N LYS A 33 23.30 -0.95 24.92
CA LYS A 33 22.78 -1.51 26.18
C LYS A 33 23.16 -2.99 26.36
N ARG A 34 23.25 -3.75 25.28
CA ARG A 34 23.53 -5.19 25.29
C ARG A 34 24.98 -5.54 24.96
N GLY A 35 25.82 -4.55 24.66
CA GLY A 35 27.21 -4.79 24.24
C GLY A 35 27.33 -5.51 22.89
N ILE A 36 26.35 -5.32 21.99
CA ILE A 36 26.38 -5.88 20.64
C ILE A 36 27.03 -4.87 19.69
N THR A 37 28.08 -5.30 19.00
CA THR A 37 28.78 -4.47 18.00
C THR A 37 27.85 -4.16 16.82
N LEU A 38 27.73 -2.88 16.49
CA LEU A 38 27.03 -2.38 15.32
C LEU A 38 28.04 -1.77 14.33
N PRO A 39 27.71 -1.69 13.03
CA PRO A 39 28.62 -1.14 12.02
C PRO A 39 28.76 0.39 12.06
N ALA A 40 28.01 1.06 12.95
CA ALA A 40 27.97 2.52 13.08
C ALA A 40 27.64 2.94 14.52
N ASN A 41 27.94 4.20 14.88
CA ASN A 41 27.70 4.75 16.22
C ASN A 41 26.62 5.84 16.25
N THR A 42 26.25 6.38 15.09
CA THR A 42 25.21 7.41 14.92
C THR A 42 24.05 6.91 14.07
N PRO A 43 22.82 7.43 14.27
CA PRO A 43 21.66 7.05 13.46
C PRO A 43 21.87 7.26 11.97
N GLU A 44 22.58 8.32 11.58
CA GLU A 44 22.86 8.70 10.20
C GLU A 44 23.83 7.71 9.54
N GLU A 45 24.97 7.43 10.17
CA GLU A 45 25.92 6.43 9.67
C GLU A 45 25.29 5.04 9.59
N LEU A 46 24.46 4.68 10.57
CA LEU A 46 23.78 3.40 10.56
C LEU A 46 22.82 3.30 9.38
N GLN A 47 22.07 4.37 9.11
CA GLN A 47 21.18 4.47 7.93
C GLN A 47 21.95 4.36 6.62
N ASP A 48 23.11 5.00 6.50
CA ASP A 48 23.93 4.90 5.28
C ASP A 48 24.42 3.46 5.02
N ILE A 49 24.68 2.69 6.08
CA ILE A 49 25.16 1.31 5.97
C ILE A 49 24.01 0.32 5.74
N ILE A 50 22.92 0.41 6.50
CA ILE A 50 21.80 -0.54 6.40
C ILE A 50 20.86 -0.20 5.24
N GLY A 51 20.75 1.09 4.92
CA GLY A 51 19.92 1.62 3.86
C GLY A 51 20.44 1.26 2.48
N MET A 52 19.59 1.52 1.49
CA MET A 52 19.86 1.28 0.09
C MET A 52 19.28 2.44 -0.72
N ASP A 53 20.14 3.08 -1.52
CA ASP A 53 19.80 4.13 -2.47
C ASP A 53 19.82 3.62 -3.92
N LYS A 54 20.46 2.47 -4.15
CA LYS A 54 20.62 1.83 -5.45
C LYS A 54 20.08 0.39 -5.45
N PRO A 55 19.58 -0.10 -6.60
CA PRO A 55 19.13 -1.47 -6.74
C PRO A 55 20.23 -2.49 -6.43
N LEU A 56 19.91 -3.49 -5.63
CA LEU A 56 20.65 -4.74 -5.48
C LEU A 56 19.77 -5.92 -5.94
N SER A 57 20.09 -7.13 -5.52
CA SER A 57 19.21 -8.30 -5.61
C SER A 57 18.46 -8.52 -4.29
N LEU A 58 17.38 -9.32 -4.31
CA LEU A 58 16.68 -9.74 -3.09
C LEU A 58 17.62 -10.35 -2.02
N PRO A 59 18.55 -11.27 -2.35
CA PRO A 59 19.54 -11.74 -1.37
C PRO A 59 20.43 -10.63 -0.80
N GLY A 60 20.84 -9.66 -1.64
CA GLY A 60 21.62 -8.51 -1.20
C GLY A 60 20.86 -7.60 -0.24
N PHE A 61 19.56 -7.41 -0.47
CA PHE A 61 18.66 -6.72 0.45
C PHE A 61 18.49 -7.49 1.77
N LEU A 62 18.20 -8.80 1.72
CA LEU A 62 18.01 -9.63 2.91
C LEU A 62 19.28 -9.69 3.79
N ALA A 63 20.47 -9.64 3.20
CA ALA A 63 21.73 -9.60 3.94
C ALA A 63 21.85 -8.38 4.88
N LYS A 64 21.12 -7.28 4.62
CA LYS A 64 21.14 -6.08 5.47
C LYS A 64 20.62 -6.34 6.89
N PHE A 65 19.70 -7.30 7.07
CA PHE A 65 19.14 -7.64 8.37
C PHE A 65 20.21 -8.12 9.36
N ALA A 66 21.29 -8.74 8.87
CA ALA A 66 22.39 -9.23 9.71
C ALA A 66 23.13 -8.10 10.46
N TYR A 67 23.06 -6.84 9.99
CA TYR A 67 23.74 -5.72 10.64
C TYR A 67 23.11 -5.28 11.96
N TYR A 68 21.79 -5.43 12.12
CA TYR A 68 21.07 -4.83 13.26
C TYR A 68 20.19 -5.81 14.03
N MET A 69 19.74 -6.91 13.41
CA MET A 69 18.93 -7.91 14.11
C MET A 69 19.58 -8.47 15.39
N PRO A 70 20.93 -8.69 15.46
CA PRO A 70 21.58 -9.11 16.70
C PRO A 70 21.36 -8.15 17.90
N ALA A 71 21.16 -6.85 17.65
CA ALA A 71 20.91 -5.87 18.71
C ALA A 71 19.49 -6.00 19.29
N ILE A 72 18.55 -6.58 18.55
CA ILE A 72 17.12 -6.64 18.88
C ILE A 72 16.69 -8.03 19.31
N ALA A 73 17.03 -9.06 18.53
CA ALA A 73 16.64 -10.45 18.79
C ALA A 73 17.11 -10.92 20.17
N GLY A 74 16.27 -11.71 20.86
CA GLY A 74 16.55 -12.22 22.20
C GLY A 74 16.36 -11.20 23.33
N CYS A 75 15.90 -9.97 23.07
CA CYS A 75 15.64 -8.95 24.09
C CYS A 75 14.16 -8.61 24.19
N ARG A 76 13.52 -9.01 25.30
CA ARG A 76 12.09 -8.78 25.56
C ARG A 76 11.68 -7.31 25.47
N GLU A 77 12.48 -6.44 26.09
CA GLU A 77 12.25 -4.99 26.12
C GLU A 77 12.32 -4.40 24.71
N ALA A 78 13.32 -4.79 23.93
CA ALA A 78 13.49 -4.32 22.56
C ALA A 78 12.31 -4.73 21.67
N ILE A 79 11.89 -6.00 21.73
CA ILE A 79 10.81 -6.55 20.91
C ILE A 79 9.48 -5.84 21.20
N LYS A 80 9.12 -5.67 22.47
CA LYS A 80 7.91 -4.90 22.82
C LYS A 80 8.02 -3.44 22.37
N ARG A 81 9.19 -2.81 22.52
CA ARG A 81 9.41 -1.41 22.17
C ARG A 81 9.30 -1.16 20.67
N ILE A 82 9.92 -1.98 19.81
CA ILE A 82 9.84 -1.77 18.36
C ILE A 82 8.41 -1.90 17.85
N ALA A 83 7.60 -2.78 18.44
CA ALA A 83 6.19 -2.92 18.11
C ALA A 83 5.39 -1.65 18.49
N TYR A 84 5.62 -1.10 19.68
CA TYR A 84 5.01 0.16 20.10
C TYR A 84 5.42 1.35 19.21
N GLU A 85 6.73 1.51 18.98
CA GLU A 85 7.29 2.57 18.16
C GLU A 85 6.84 2.48 16.70
N PHE A 86 6.62 1.27 16.18
CA PHE A 86 6.09 1.05 14.83
C PHE A 86 4.72 1.73 14.66
N VAL A 87 3.81 1.57 15.63
CA VAL A 87 2.47 2.19 15.56
C VAL A 87 2.57 3.71 15.61
N GLU A 88 3.47 4.26 16.44
CA GLU A 88 3.76 5.70 16.49
C GLU A 88 4.19 6.22 15.11
N MET A 89 5.10 5.50 14.44
CA MET A 89 5.58 5.91 13.11
C MET A 89 4.45 5.88 12.08
N LYS A 90 3.60 4.85 12.09
CA LYS A 90 2.47 4.74 11.15
C LYS A 90 1.41 5.82 11.37
N ALA A 91 1.19 6.26 12.61
CA ALA A 91 0.34 7.41 12.89
C ALA A 91 0.85 8.69 12.20
N LYS A 92 2.18 8.93 12.23
CA LYS A 92 2.82 10.09 11.58
C LYS A 92 2.73 10.05 10.05
N GLU A 93 2.53 8.87 9.46
CA GLU A 93 2.32 8.70 8.01
C GLU A 93 0.84 8.88 7.57
N GLY A 94 -0.06 9.11 8.53
CA GLY A 94 -1.51 9.21 8.31
C GLY A 94 -2.16 7.85 8.00
N VAL A 95 -1.55 6.76 8.46
CA VAL A 95 -2.11 5.41 8.37
C VAL A 95 -3.16 5.22 9.45
N VAL A 96 -4.32 4.64 9.09
CA VAL A 96 -5.43 4.37 10.02
C VAL A 96 -5.66 2.87 10.27
N TYR A 97 -5.16 2.02 9.37
CA TYR A 97 -5.13 0.56 9.54
C TYR A 97 -3.83 0.00 8.98
N VAL A 98 -3.13 -0.83 9.75
CA VAL A 98 -1.91 -1.50 9.30
C VAL A 98 -1.86 -2.97 9.70
N GLU A 99 -1.42 -3.83 8.78
CA GLU A 99 -1.02 -5.20 9.05
C GLU A 99 0.50 -5.31 8.96
N VAL A 100 1.15 -5.47 10.11
CA VAL A 100 2.60 -5.61 10.21
C VAL A 100 3.00 -7.08 10.26
N ARG A 101 4.05 -7.45 9.52
CA ARG A 101 4.50 -8.85 9.43
C ARG A 101 5.90 -9.04 9.99
N TYR A 102 6.18 -10.22 10.55
CA TYR A 102 7.49 -10.58 11.07
C TYR A 102 7.60 -12.09 11.27
N SER A 103 8.83 -12.62 11.32
CA SER A 103 9.07 -13.99 11.76
C SER A 103 9.35 -14.02 13.27
N PRO A 104 8.51 -14.64 14.10
CA PRO A 104 8.76 -14.70 15.55
C PRO A 104 10.05 -15.49 15.86
N HIS A 105 10.36 -16.50 15.05
CA HIS A 105 11.59 -17.30 15.13
C HIS A 105 12.85 -16.45 15.01
N LEU A 106 12.87 -15.46 14.11
CA LEU A 106 14.02 -14.57 13.93
C LEU A 106 14.26 -13.61 15.10
N LEU A 107 13.29 -13.43 16.00
CA LEU A 107 13.45 -12.57 17.18
C LEU A 107 13.68 -13.38 18.48
N ALA A 108 13.55 -14.71 18.42
CA ALA A 108 13.75 -15.62 19.53
C ALA A 108 15.23 -16.04 19.70
N ASN A 109 15.56 -16.58 20.87
CA ASN A 109 16.86 -17.19 21.18
C ASN A 109 16.74 -18.51 21.96
N SER A 110 15.54 -19.06 22.06
CA SER A 110 15.23 -20.33 22.73
C SER A 110 14.16 -21.06 21.95
N LYS A 111 14.19 -22.40 21.94
CA LYS A 111 13.24 -23.26 21.19
C LYS A 111 13.09 -22.89 19.71
N VAL A 112 14.19 -22.49 19.08
CA VAL A 112 14.28 -22.22 17.64
C VAL A 112 15.56 -22.87 17.14
N GLU A 113 15.45 -23.67 16.07
CA GLU A 113 16.59 -24.40 15.49
C GLU A 113 16.65 -24.14 13.97
N PRO A 114 17.74 -23.58 13.43
CA PRO A 114 18.90 -23.05 14.18
C PRO A 114 18.58 -21.76 14.93
N ILE A 115 19.27 -21.52 16.05
CA ILE A 115 19.20 -20.24 16.76
C ILE A 115 19.74 -19.13 15.85
N PRO A 116 18.95 -18.08 15.56
CA PRO A 116 19.34 -17.09 14.57
C PRO A 116 20.40 -16.11 15.11
N TRP A 117 21.10 -15.44 14.19
CA TRP A 117 22.03 -14.34 14.46
C TRP A 117 23.20 -14.69 15.39
N ASN A 118 23.61 -15.96 15.43
CA ASN A 118 24.69 -16.46 16.29
C ASN A 118 24.46 -16.15 17.78
N GLN A 119 23.19 -16.05 18.20
CA GLN A 119 22.86 -15.85 19.61
C GLN A 119 23.24 -17.11 20.42
N ALA A 120 23.64 -16.90 21.67
CA ALA A 120 23.65 -17.98 22.65
C ALA A 120 22.21 -18.39 22.97
N GLU A 121 22.01 -19.65 23.36
CA GLU A 121 20.72 -20.12 23.86
C GLU A 121 20.30 -19.29 25.08
N GLY A 122 19.10 -18.73 25.00
CA GLY A 122 18.45 -17.99 26.07
C GLY A 122 17.13 -18.64 26.49
N ASP A 123 16.20 -17.82 26.94
CA ASP A 123 14.89 -18.25 27.43
C ASP A 123 13.72 -17.62 26.66
N LEU A 124 13.99 -16.85 25.59
CA LEU A 124 12.96 -16.18 24.81
C LEU A 124 12.54 -17.04 23.62
N THR A 125 11.33 -17.59 23.71
CA THR A 125 10.74 -18.48 22.70
C THR A 125 9.96 -17.73 21.62
N PRO A 126 9.74 -18.31 20.41
CA PRO A 126 8.89 -17.70 19.38
C PRO A 126 7.48 -17.34 19.88
N ASP A 127 6.90 -18.19 20.74
CA ASP A 127 5.60 -17.93 21.37
C ASP A 127 5.58 -16.64 22.21
N GLU A 128 6.60 -16.45 23.03
CA GLU A 128 6.72 -15.27 23.88
C GLU A 128 7.03 -14.01 23.05
N VAL A 129 7.78 -14.13 21.94
CA VAL A 129 7.95 -13.03 20.98
C VAL A 129 6.59 -12.54 20.48
N VAL A 130 5.68 -13.45 20.07
CA VAL A 130 4.34 -13.06 19.59
C VAL A 130 3.58 -12.31 20.68
N CYS A 131 3.61 -12.80 21.92
CA CYS A 131 2.99 -12.11 23.06
C CYS A 131 3.55 -10.70 23.29
N LEU A 132 4.87 -10.52 23.20
CA LEU A 132 5.52 -9.21 23.40
C LEU A 132 5.18 -8.22 22.28
N VAL A 133 5.16 -8.68 21.03
CA VAL A 133 4.74 -7.86 19.89
C VAL A 133 3.27 -7.49 20.04
N ASP A 134 2.39 -8.44 20.38
CA ASP A 134 0.97 -8.17 20.62
C ASP A 134 0.76 -7.07 21.66
N GLN A 135 1.48 -7.14 22.79
CA GLN A 135 1.44 -6.10 23.82
C GLN A 135 1.90 -4.73 23.29
N GLY A 136 3.02 -4.68 22.57
CA GLY A 136 3.54 -3.42 22.02
C GLY A 136 2.60 -2.79 21.00
N LEU A 137 2.02 -3.62 20.12
CA LEU A 137 1.04 -3.19 19.12
C LEU A 137 -0.26 -2.70 19.77
N GLN A 138 -0.78 -3.40 20.78
CA GLN A 138 -1.99 -2.98 21.51
C GLN A 138 -1.78 -1.68 22.31
N ASP A 139 -0.63 -1.55 22.97
CA ASP A 139 -0.24 -0.31 23.64
C ASP A 139 -0.17 0.85 22.64
N GLY A 140 0.46 0.63 21.47
CA GLY A 140 0.53 1.62 20.40
C GLY A 140 -0.82 1.97 19.78
N GLU A 141 -1.70 0.99 19.55
CA GLU A 141 -3.06 1.21 19.03
C GLU A 141 -3.85 2.14 19.95
N ARG A 142 -3.78 1.89 21.26
CA ARG A 142 -4.43 2.70 22.30
C ARG A 142 -3.92 4.14 22.29
N ASP A 143 -2.60 4.30 22.22
CA ASP A 143 -1.96 5.60 22.46
C ASP A 143 -1.93 6.49 21.19
N PHE A 144 -1.96 5.90 19.99
CA PHE A 144 -1.85 6.64 18.72
C PHE A 144 -3.10 6.56 17.82
N GLY A 145 -4.11 5.75 18.17
CA GLY A 145 -5.38 5.68 17.44
C GLY A 145 -5.30 5.00 16.06
N VAL A 146 -4.24 4.24 15.78
CA VAL A 146 -4.07 3.47 14.54
C VAL A 146 -4.44 2.01 14.81
N LYS A 147 -5.43 1.49 14.08
CA LYS A 147 -5.80 0.07 14.18
C LYS A 147 -4.65 -0.78 13.63
N VAL A 148 -4.11 -1.72 14.42
CA VAL A 148 -2.96 -2.52 14.00
C VAL A 148 -3.19 -4.01 14.23
N ARG A 149 -2.85 -4.82 13.23
CA ARG A 149 -2.87 -6.28 13.30
C ARG A 149 -1.52 -6.82 12.87
N SER A 150 -1.24 -8.07 13.23
CA SER A 150 0.01 -8.73 12.89
C SER A 150 -0.18 -9.96 12.01
N ILE A 151 0.87 -10.29 11.27
CA ILE A 151 0.97 -11.45 10.39
C ILE A 151 2.27 -12.18 10.73
N LEU A 152 2.22 -13.50 10.92
CA LEU A 152 3.41 -14.29 11.25
C LEU A 152 3.98 -14.93 9.99
N CYS A 153 5.27 -14.70 9.75
CA CYS A 153 5.96 -15.18 8.55
C CYS A 153 6.61 -16.55 8.78
N CYS A 154 6.23 -17.52 7.96
CA CYS A 154 7.11 -18.63 7.58
C CYS A 154 8.29 -18.08 6.76
N MET A 155 9.46 -18.73 6.88
CA MET A 155 10.65 -18.36 6.12
C MET A 155 10.97 -19.45 5.10
N ARG A 156 11.12 -19.09 3.82
CA ARG A 156 11.37 -20.03 2.71
C ARG A 156 12.56 -20.98 2.93
N HIS A 157 13.58 -20.51 3.64
CA HIS A 157 14.78 -21.30 3.96
C HIS A 157 14.66 -22.13 5.24
N GLN A 158 13.55 -22.01 5.99
CA GLN A 158 13.27 -22.73 7.23
C GLN A 158 11.86 -23.35 7.21
N PRO A 159 11.63 -24.38 6.36
CA PRO A 159 10.35 -25.07 6.32
C PRO A 159 9.94 -25.65 7.67
N SER A 160 10.90 -26.14 8.46
CA SER A 160 10.70 -26.72 9.80
C SER A 160 9.99 -25.80 10.80
N TRP A 161 10.05 -24.47 10.63
CA TRP A 161 9.39 -23.50 11.52
C TRP A 161 7.89 -23.33 11.22
N SER A 162 7.47 -23.64 9.99
CA SER A 162 6.11 -23.35 9.49
C SER A 162 4.98 -23.99 10.31
N PRO A 163 5.10 -25.25 10.78
CA PRO A 163 4.08 -25.86 11.63
C PRO A 163 3.86 -25.07 12.93
N GLU A 164 4.94 -24.55 13.54
CA GLU A 164 4.81 -23.71 14.73
C GLU A 164 4.19 -22.36 14.40
N VAL A 165 4.54 -21.74 13.26
CA VAL A 165 3.95 -20.46 12.82
C VAL A 165 2.43 -20.56 12.72
N VAL A 166 1.86 -21.60 12.09
CA VAL A 166 0.40 -21.72 11.98
C VAL A 166 -0.27 -21.99 13.33
N GLU A 167 0.37 -22.74 14.23
CA GLU A 167 -0.14 -22.94 15.60
C GLU A 167 -0.13 -21.64 16.40
N LEU A 168 0.91 -20.81 16.26
CA LEU A 168 0.94 -19.47 16.84
C LEU A 168 -0.15 -18.58 16.26
N CYS A 169 -0.40 -18.61 14.95
CA CYS A 169 -1.53 -17.90 14.34
C CYS A 169 -2.86 -18.32 14.96
N LYS A 170 -3.08 -19.63 15.18
CA LYS A 170 -4.30 -20.15 15.83
C LYS A 170 -4.40 -19.71 17.29
N LYS A 171 -3.30 -19.76 18.04
CA LYS A 171 -3.25 -19.39 19.45
C LYS A 171 -3.54 -17.89 19.67
N TYR A 172 -2.94 -17.03 18.85
CA TYR A 172 -3.00 -15.58 19.01
C TYR A 172 -4.09 -14.90 18.15
N ARG A 173 -4.96 -15.67 17.47
CA ARG A 173 -6.02 -15.17 16.57
C ARG A 173 -7.07 -14.22 17.19
N GLN A 174 -7.17 -14.19 18.52
CA GLN A 174 -8.08 -13.28 19.25
C GLN A 174 -7.36 -12.04 19.78
N GLN A 175 -6.05 -11.92 19.52
CA GLN A 175 -5.22 -10.79 19.87
C GLN A 175 -4.97 -9.96 18.61
N THR A 176 -3.72 -9.77 18.18
CA THR A 176 -3.44 -8.99 16.96
C THR A 176 -3.20 -9.84 15.72
N VAL A 177 -2.88 -11.13 15.87
CA VAL A 177 -2.53 -12.00 14.73
C VAL A 177 -3.74 -12.30 13.86
N VAL A 178 -3.67 -11.97 12.56
CA VAL A 178 -4.78 -12.16 11.61
C VAL A 178 -4.47 -13.10 10.45
N ALA A 179 -3.19 -13.31 10.11
CA ALA A 179 -2.80 -14.13 8.96
C ALA A 179 -1.43 -14.81 9.13
N ILE A 180 -1.17 -15.77 8.26
CA ILE A 180 0.15 -16.36 7.98
C ILE A 180 0.71 -15.78 6.67
N ASP A 181 2.03 -15.61 6.61
CA ASP A 181 2.79 -15.24 5.40
C ASP A 181 3.92 -16.25 5.11
N LEU A 182 4.44 -16.25 3.89
CA LEU A 182 5.67 -16.93 3.48
C LEU A 182 6.61 -15.89 2.86
N ALA A 183 7.72 -15.63 3.54
CA ALA A 183 8.70 -14.60 3.18
C ALA A 183 10.13 -15.17 3.08
N GLY A 184 11.10 -14.31 2.77
CA GLY A 184 12.50 -14.68 2.59
C GLY A 184 12.88 -14.86 1.12
N ASP A 185 13.96 -15.60 0.86
CA ASP A 185 14.55 -15.71 -0.47
C ASP A 185 13.69 -16.55 -1.44
N GLU A 186 12.95 -15.87 -2.33
CA GLU A 186 12.13 -16.49 -3.37
C GLU A 186 12.97 -17.21 -4.44
N THR A 187 14.29 -16.97 -4.52
CA THR A 187 15.16 -17.62 -5.50
C THR A 187 15.49 -19.08 -5.14
N ILE A 188 15.15 -19.54 -3.93
CA ILE A 188 15.29 -20.94 -3.53
C ILE A 188 14.28 -21.78 -4.33
N GLN A 189 14.81 -22.54 -5.29
CA GLN A 189 14.01 -23.32 -6.24
C GLN A 189 13.08 -24.30 -5.53
N GLY A 190 11.79 -24.24 -5.85
CA GLY A 190 10.76 -25.12 -5.28
C GLY A 190 10.43 -24.85 -3.81
N SER A 191 10.96 -23.77 -3.21
CA SER A 191 10.74 -23.48 -1.79
C SER A 191 9.27 -23.33 -1.42
N THR A 192 8.41 -22.83 -2.31
CA THR A 192 6.96 -22.74 -2.08
C THR A 192 6.33 -24.11 -1.79
N LEU A 193 6.92 -25.18 -2.34
CA LEU A 193 6.39 -26.54 -2.29
C LEU A 193 7.06 -27.42 -1.23
N PHE A 194 7.92 -26.88 -0.36
CA PHE A 194 8.46 -27.68 0.74
C PHE A 194 7.32 -28.21 1.62
N PRO A 195 7.37 -29.51 2.03
CA PRO A 195 6.23 -30.18 2.65
C PRO A 195 5.66 -29.44 3.86
N GLU A 196 6.51 -28.88 4.71
CA GLU A 196 6.13 -28.22 5.95
C GLU A 196 5.43 -26.87 5.69
N HIS A 197 5.83 -26.13 4.64
CA HIS A 197 5.09 -24.95 4.21
C HIS A 197 3.70 -25.35 3.71
N VAL A 198 3.62 -26.34 2.82
CA VAL A 198 2.34 -26.83 2.28
C VAL A 198 1.42 -27.32 3.38
N GLN A 199 1.95 -28.06 4.36
CA GLN A 199 1.20 -28.54 5.53
C GLN A 199 0.69 -27.38 6.40
N ALA A 200 1.53 -26.39 6.68
CA ALA A 200 1.13 -25.21 7.46
C ALA A 200 0.01 -24.42 6.77
N TYR A 201 0.08 -24.23 5.44
CA TYR A 201 -0.97 -23.55 4.69
C TYR A 201 -2.25 -24.39 4.56
N ALA A 202 -2.14 -25.72 4.43
CA ALA A 202 -3.29 -26.60 4.46
C ALA A 202 -4.01 -26.55 5.83
N GLU A 203 -3.25 -26.51 6.93
CA GLU A 203 -3.81 -26.31 8.28
C GLU A 203 -4.40 -24.89 8.42
N ALA A 204 -3.79 -23.86 7.83
CA ALA A 204 -4.34 -22.50 7.82
C ALA A 204 -5.71 -22.45 7.12
N VAL A 205 -5.86 -23.13 5.97
CA VAL A 205 -7.17 -23.29 5.29
C VAL A 205 -8.17 -23.98 6.21
N LYS A 206 -7.80 -25.13 6.79
CA LYS A 206 -8.68 -25.93 7.66
C LYS A 206 -9.12 -25.17 8.92
N SER A 207 -8.23 -24.38 9.51
CA SER A 207 -8.45 -23.65 10.75
C SER A 207 -8.96 -22.21 10.55
N GLY A 208 -9.14 -21.78 9.30
CA GLY A 208 -9.64 -20.44 8.96
C GLY A 208 -8.66 -19.31 9.28
N VAL A 209 -7.34 -19.57 9.26
CA VAL A 209 -6.28 -18.56 9.36
C VAL A 209 -6.09 -17.94 7.97
N HIS A 210 -6.13 -16.60 7.86
CA HIS A 210 -5.93 -15.91 6.58
C HIS A 210 -4.53 -16.10 6.01
N ARG A 211 -4.39 -16.02 4.69
CA ARG A 211 -3.16 -16.42 3.97
C ARG A 211 -2.72 -15.31 3.00
N THR A 212 -1.50 -14.84 3.16
CA THR A 212 -0.78 -14.04 2.15
C THR A 212 0.54 -14.75 1.84
N VAL A 213 1.14 -14.54 0.67
CA VAL A 213 2.41 -15.17 0.28
C VAL A 213 3.22 -14.18 -0.54
N HIS A 214 4.50 -13.97 -0.22
CA HIS A 214 5.42 -13.29 -1.15
C HIS A 214 5.62 -14.19 -2.37
N ALA A 215 5.12 -13.78 -3.53
CA ALA A 215 5.30 -14.51 -4.77
C ALA A 215 5.26 -13.57 -5.98
N GLY A 216 6.06 -13.86 -7.00
CA GLY A 216 6.21 -13.03 -8.18
C GLY A 216 6.96 -11.72 -7.89
N GLU A 217 7.75 -11.65 -6.83
CA GLU A 217 8.64 -10.53 -6.56
C GLU A 217 9.89 -10.63 -7.44
N VAL A 218 10.68 -11.68 -7.24
CA VAL A 218 11.83 -12.04 -8.11
C VAL A 218 11.60 -13.40 -8.79
N GLY A 219 10.69 -14.21 -8.25
CA GLY A 219 10.25 -15.47 -8.85
C GLY A 219 9.31 -15.25 -10.03
N SER A 220 9.16 -16.30 -10.85
CA SER A 220 8.33 -16.26 -12.05
C SER A 220 6.83 -16.36 -11.74
N ALA A 221 5.99 -16.23 -12.77
CA ALA A 221 4.56 -16.51 -12.69
C ALA A 221 4.22 -17.92 -12.16
N GLU A 222 5.12 -18.91 -12.29
CA GLU A 222 4.89 -20.24 -11.72
C GLU A 222 4.92 -20.23 -10.19
N VAL A 223 5.78 -19.43 -9.56
CA VAL A 223 5.79 -19.26 -8.09
C VAL A 223 4.47 -18.65 -7.60
N VAL A 224 3.90 -17.73 -8.38
CA VAL A 224 2.55 -17.19 -8.12
C VAL A 224 1.48 -18.28 -8.25
N ARG A 225 1.58 -19.13 -9.27
CA ARG A 225 0.65 -20.25 -9.46
C ARG A 225 0.73 -21.23 -8.28
N GLU A 226 1.92 -21.57 -7.79
CA GLU A 226 2.11 -22.39 -6.59
C GLU A 226 1.47 -21.74 -5.35
N ALA A 227 1.69 -20.45 -5.13
CA ALA A 227 1.10 -19.71 -4.01
C ALA A 227 -0.44 -19.74 -4.03
N VAL A 228 -1.04 -19.59 -5.21
CA VAL A 228 -2.51 -19.57 -5.38
C VAL A 228 -3.08 -20.99 -5.34
N ASP A 229 -2.52 -21.90 -6.13
CA ASP A 229 -3.14 -23.20 -6.40
C ASP A 229 -2.76 -24.24 -5.35
N VAL A 230 -1.59 -24.14 -4.73
CA VAL A 230 -1.12 -25.08 -3.68
C VAL A 230 -1.31 -24.48 -2.30
N LEU A 231 -0.74 -23.30 -2.03
CA LEU A 231 -0.82 -22.67 -0.70
C LEU A 231 -2.17 -21.98 -0.44
N LYS A 232 -3.05 -21.88 -1.46
CA LYS A 232 -4.39 -21.30 -1.34
C LYS A 232 -4.38 -19.88 -0.77
N THR A 233 -3.41 -19.07 -1.19
CA THR A 233 -3.27 -17.69 -0.72
C THR A 233 -4.48 -16.83 -1.11
N GLU A 234 -4.81 -15.85 -0.26
CA GLU A 234 -5.88 -14.88 -0.48
C GLU A 234 -5.35 -13.54 -0.98
N ARG A 235 -4.05 -13.28 -0.77
CA ARG A 235 -3.32 -12.10 -1.24
C ARG A 235 -1.93 -12.48 -1.72
N LEU A 236 -1.38 -11.70 -2.65
CA LEU A 236 -0.02 -11.84 -3.14
C LEU A 236 0.83 -10.68 -2.64
N GLY A 237 1.82 -10.98 -1.81
CA GLY A 237 2.95 -10.10 -1.57
C GLY A 237 3.67 -9.84 -2.89
N HIS A 238 3.72 -8.60 -3.34
CA HIS A 238 4.25 -8.20 -4.66
C HIS A 238 3.39 -8.65 -5.87
N GLY A 239 3.64 -9.84 -6.42
CA GLY A 239 2.95 -10.38 -7.60
C GLY A 239 3.20 -9.64 -8.92
N TYR A 240 4.36 -9.01 -9.11
CA TYR A 240 4.66 -8.28 -10.35
C TYR A 240 4.82 -9.20 -11.55
N HIS A 241 5.53 -10.33 -11.37
CA HIS A 241 5.80 -11.30 -12.43
C HIS A 241 4.57 -12.13 -12.82
N THR A 242 3.42 -11.95 -12.15
CA THR A 242 2.13 -12.47 -12.61
C THR A 242 1.81 -12.00 -14.04
N LEU A 243 2.24 -10.80 -14.42
CA LEU A 243 1.97 -10.22 -15.74
C LEU A 243 2.69 -10.92 -16.90
N GLU A 244 3.67 -11.79 -16.61
CA GLU A 244 4.39 -12.60 -17.58
C GLU A 244 3.52 -13.73 -18.14
N ASP A 245 2.52 -14.17 -17.38
CA ASP A 245 1.49 -15.14 -17.81
C ASP A 245 0.12 -14.43 -17.92
N PRO A 246 -0.30 -14.04 -19.14
CA PRO A 246 -1.58 -13.38 -19.35
C PRO A 246 -2.79 -14.21 -18.91
N ALA A 247 -2.71 -15.55 -18.97
CA ALA A 247 -3.81 -16.42 -18.57
C ALA A 247 -3.95 -16.42 -17.04
N LEU A 248 -2.83 -16.57 -16.32
CA LEU A 248 -2.80 -16.45 -14.86
C LEU A 248 -3.29 -15.08 -14.38
N TYR A 249 -2.76 -14.00 -14.97
CA TYR A 249 -3.21 -12.64 -14.61
C TYR A 249 -4.71 -12.45 -14.79
N ASN A 250 -5.26 -12.90 -15.92
CA ASN A 250 -6.69 -12.79 -16.19
C ASN A 250 -7.53 -13.62 -15.21
N ARG A 251 -7.09 -14.83 -14.86
CA ARG A 251 -7.73 -15.69 -13.84
C ARG A 251 -7.75 -14.99 -12.49
N LEU A 252 -6.59 -14.55 -12.00
CA LEU A 252 -6.48 -13.87 -10.70
C LEU A 252 -7.30 -12.58 -10.62
N ARG A 253 -7.42 -11.86 -11.75
CA ARG A 253 -8.30 -10.70 -11.86
C ARG A 253 -9.78 -11.07 -11.72
N GLN A 254 -10.21 -12.17 -12.32
CA GLN A 254 -11.60 -12.68 -12.21
C GLN A 254 -11.91 -13.16 -10.80
N GLU A 255 -10.92 -13.75 -10.12
CA GLU A 255 -11.01 -14.21 -8.73
C GLU A 255 -10.88 -13.07 -7.71
N ASN A 256 -10.67 -11.82 -8.17
CA ASN A 256 -10.45 -10.65 -7.34
C ASN A 256 -9.27 -10.81 -6.35
N MET A 257 -8.18 -11.44 -6.81
CA MET A 257 -6.92 -11.53 -6.08
C MET A 257 -6.40 -10.14 -5.72
N HIS A 258 -5.96 -9.96 -4.48
CA HIS A 258 -5.35 -8.73 -4.01
C HIS A 258 -3.83 -8.79 -4.16
N PHE A 259 -3.24 -7.75 -4.77
CA PHE A 259 -1.79 -7.61 -4.92
C PHE A 259 -1.26 -6.53 -3.97
N GLU A 260 -0.34 -6.89 -3.09
CA GLU A 260 0.30 -6.03 -2.10
C GLU A 260 1.55 -5.38 -2.74
N VAL A 261 1.33 -4.32 -3.51
CA VAL A 261 2.34 -3.68 -4.37
C VAL A 261 3.28 -2.80 -3.54
N CYS A 262 4.59 -2.93 -3.74
CA CYS A 262 5.63 -2.16 -3.02
C CYS A 262 6.59 -1.46 -4.02
N PRO A 263 6.23 -0.30 -4.62
CA PRO A 263 6.95 0.26 -5.77
C PRO A 263 8.41 0.67 -5.51
N TRP A 264 8.69 1.24 -4.34
CA TRP A 264 10.08 1.60 -4.00
C TRP A 264 10.92 0.37 -3.64
N SER A 265 10.29 -0.61 -3.00
CA SER A 265 10.91 -1.91 -2.72
C SER A 265 11.33 -2.61 -4.00
N SER A 266 10.41 -2.70 -4.99
CA SER A 266 10.68 -3.41 -6.25
C SER A 266 11.82 -2.77 -7.04
N TYR A 267 11.99 -1.45 -6.94
CA TYR A 267 13.17 -0.77 -7.48
C TYR A 267 14.45 -1.22 -6.76
N LEU A 268 14.48 -1.14 -5.43
CA LEU A 268 15.69 -1.40 -4.64
C LEU A 268 16.10 -2.89 -4.59
N THR A 269 15.15 -3.82 -4.70
CA THR A 269 15.44 -5.26 -4.78
C THR A 269 15.79 -5.73 -6.19
N GLY A 270 15.77 -4.81 -7.18
CA GLY A 270 16.11 -5.10 -8.57
C GLY A 270 15.00 -5.85 -9.34
N THR A 271 13.88 -6.12 -8.67
CA THR A 271 12.68 -6.73 -9.23
C THR A 271 12.11 -5.95 -10.40
N TRP A 272 11.91 -4.65 -10.20
CA TRP A 272 11.48 -3.75 -11.26
C TRP A 272 12.69 -2.96 -11.75
N LYS A 273 12.92 -3.01 -13.07
CA LYS A 273 14.01 -2.31 -13.72
C LYS A 273 13.51 -0.95 -14.22
N PRO A 274 14.17 0.16 -13.85
CA PRO A 274 13.90 1.45 -14.45
C PRO A 274 14.02 1.37 -15.97
N GLY A 275 13.08 1.98 -16.69
CA GLY A 275 12.99 1.90 -18.15
C GLY A 275 11.96 0.89 -18.66
N THR A 276 11.35 0.07 -17.79
CA THR A 276 10.09 -0.61 -18.08
C THR A 276 8.94 0.04 -17.32
N GLU A 277 7.73 -0.09 -17.83
CA GLU A 277 6.54 0.33 -17.10
C GLU A 277 6.34 -0.56 -15.86
N HIS A 278 6.22 0.03 -14.66
CA HIS A 278 6.01 -0.74 -13.44
C HIS A 278 4.66 -1.48 -13.51
N ALA A 279 4.62 -2.74 -13.04
CA ALA A 279 3.44 -3.62 -13.09
C ALA A 279 2.15 -2.95 -12.57
N VAL A 280 2.27 -2.10 -11.55
CA VAL A 280 1.17 -1.32 -10.97
C VAL A 280 0.41 -0.45 -12.00
N VAL A 281 1.09 0.05 -13.04
CA VAL A 281 0.43 0.87 -14.06
C VAL A 281 -0.53 0.01 -14.87
N ARG A 282 -0.11 -1.19 -15.28
CA ARG A 282 -0.95 -2.14 -16.02
C ARG A 282 -2.12 -2.68 -15.19
N THR A 283 -1.92 -2.94 -13.91
CA THR A 283 -3.01 -3.39 -13.03
C THR A 283 -4.04 -2.28 -12.80
N SER A 284 -3.63 -1.02 -12.95
CA SER A 284 -4.50 0.14 -12.75
C SER A 284 -5.28 0.60 -13.98
N THR A 285 -4.66 0.51 -15.16
CA THR A 285 -5.22 1.00 -16.43
C THR A 285 -6.26 0.05 -17.02
N ARG A 286 -6.22 -1.25 -16.68
CA ARG A 286 -7.17 -2.27 -17.17
C ARG A 286 -8.43 -2.41 -16.31
N GLN A 287 -8.93 -1.31 -15.74
CA GLN A 287 -10.35 -1.20 -15.39
C GLN A 287 -11.18 -1.07 -16.69
N SER A 288 -11.18 -2.10 -17.55
CA SER A 288 -11.87 -2.05 -18.83
C SER A 288 -13.40 -2.06 -18.67
N PRO A 289 -14.12 -1.34 -19.55
CA PRO A 289 -15.57 -1.24 -19.56
C PRO A 289 -16.16 -2.51 -20.18
N VAL A 290 -16.26 -3.59 -19.40
CA VAL A 290 -17.01 -4.77 -19.81
C VAL A 290 -18.24 -4.87 -18.94
N SER A 291 -19.38 -4.94 -19.61
CA SER A 291 -20.73 -5.01 -19.05
C SER A 291 -20.83 -5.92 -17.82
N SER A 292 -21.46 -5.39 -16.78
CA SER A 292 -22.19 -6.16 -15.76
C SER A 292 -21.40 -7.20 -14.93
N GLN A 293 -20.16 -6.93 -14.52
CA GLN A 293 -19.62 -7.54 -13.30
C GLN A 293 -19.00 -6.49 -12.38
N LYS A 294 -19.58 -6.38 -11.18
CA LYS A 294 -19.25 -5.43 -10.12
C LYS A 294 -17.85 -5.76 -9.55
N MET A 295 -16.79 -5.41 -10.25
CA MET A 295 -15.43 -5.47 -9.72
C MET A 295 -15.34 -4.46 -8.57
N ARG A 296 -15.29 -4.94 -7.31
CA ARG A 296 -15.24 -4.07 -6.13
C ARG A 296 -13.88 -3.35 -6.08
N ARG A 297 -13.89 -2.07 -5.73
CA ARG A 297 -12.75 -1.11 -5.72
C ARG A 297 -11.60 -1.43 -4.71
N GLY A 298 -11.27 -2.70 -4.44
CA GLY A 298 -10.35 -3.09 -3.36
C GLY A 298 -9.10 -3.87 -3.77
N SER A 299 -8.84 -4.08 -5.06
CA SER A 299 -7.91 -5.12 -5.52
C SER A 299 -6.42 -4.75 -5.46
N PHE A 300 -6.06 -3.52 -5.07
CA PHE A 300 -4.67 -3.07 -5.02
C PHE A 300 -4.47 -2.06 -3.90
N LEU A 301 -3.46 -2.28 -3.07
CA LEU A 301 -2.99 -1.31 -2.11
C LEU A 301 -1.49 -1.07 -2.35
N ILE A 302 -1.13 0.19 -2.54
CA ILE A 302 0.27 0.60 -2.64
C ILE A 302 0.80 0.64 -1.21
N CYS A 303 1.74 -0.24 -0.94
CA CYS A 303 2.43 -0.37 0.33
C CYS A 303 3.81 0.28 0.25
N SER A 304 4.23 0.92 1.33
CA SER A 304 5.53 1.55 1.41
C SER A 304 6.45 0.71 2.28
N ILE A 305 7.09 -0.32 1.71
CA ILE A 305 8.34 -0.80 2.30
C ILE A 305 9.33 0.34 2.10
N LYS A 306 9.53 1.15 3.14
CA LYS A 306 10.69 2.02 3.24
C LYS A 306 11.78 1.17 3.91
N PRO A 307 12.83 0.74 3.19
CA PRO A 307 14.03 0.33 3.88
C PRO A 307 14.48 1.48 4.79
N MET A 308 15.01 1.14 5.97
CA MET A 308 15.54 2.14 6.91
C MET A 308 16.53 3.06 6.17
N GLY A 309 16.36 4.38 6.29
CA GLY A 309 17.31 5.36 5.72
C GLY A 309 17.01 5.91 4.32
N CYS A 310 15.88 5.58 3.68
CA CYS A 310 15.52 6.28 2.45
C CYS A 310 15.04 7.72 2.76
N HIS A 311 15.95 8.69 2.64
CA HIS A 311 15.57 10.09 2.45
C HIS A 311 14.72 10.22 1.17
N LEU A 312 13.71 11.09 1.18
CA LEU A 312 13.09 11.60 -0.04
C LEU A 312 14.16 12.35 -0.84
N TRP A 313 14.97 11.64 -1.62
CA TRP A 313 15.78 12.30 -2.64
C TRP A 313 14.86 12.58 -3.84
N PRO A 314 14.75 13.85 -4.28
CA PRO A 314 14.01 14.15 -5.49
C PRO A 314 14.64 13.37 -6.64
N LEU A 315 13.82 12.59 -7.35
CA LEU A 315 14.19 12.07 -8.67
C LEU A 315 14.51 13.27 -9.56
N GLN A 316 15.77 13.71 -9.57
CA GLN A 316 16.31 14.60 -10.60
C GLN A 316 16.63 13.73 -11.81
N GLY A 317 15.57 13.43 -12.53
CA GLY A 317 15.57 12.99 -13.91
C GLY A 317 14.22 13.40 -14.45
N ASP A 318 14.17 13.94 -15.67
CA ASP A 318 12.95 14.33 -16.37
C ASP A 318 12.05 13.10 -16.64
N TYR A 319 11.49 12.53 -15.58
CA TYR A 319 10.46 11.50 -15.59
C TYR A 319 9.19 12.15 -15.10
N ASP A 320 8.29 12.42 -16.03
CA ASP A 320 6.99 13.02 -15.79
C ASP A 320 6.09 12.03 -15.01
N PHE A 321 6.29 11.96 -13.68
CA PHE A 321 5.41 11.30 -12.73
C PHE A 321 4.20 12.19 -12.36
N GLN A 322 3.85 13.22 -13.15
CA GLN A 322 2.75 14.14 -12.81
C GLN A 322 1.34 13.59 -13.05
N SER A 323 1.19 12.37 -13.57
CA SER A 323 -0.14 11.81 -13.72
C SER A 323 -0.08 10.30 -13.69
N GLN A 324 -0.40 9.72 -12.53
CA GLN A 324 -1.44 8.70 -12.36
C GLN A 324 -1.20 7.90 -11.07
N LEU A 325 -2.30 7.79 -10.31
CA LEU A 325 -2.69 6.60 -9.55
C LEU A 325 -2.37 6.51 -8.05
N LEU A 326 -3.37 6.87 -7.23
CA LEU A 326 -3.60 6.30 -5.89
C LEU A 326 -5.09 5.94 -5.75
N VAL A 327 -5.39 4.71 -5.35
CA VAL A 327 -6.76 4.18 -5.32
C VAL A 327 -7.55 4.73 -4.13
N LEU A 328 -8.71 5.30 -4.46
CA LEU A 328 -9.68 5.94 -3.57
C LEU A 328 -10.45 4.92 -2.73
N VAL A 329 -10.53 5.13 -1.42
CA VAL A 329 -11.64 4.63 -0.60
C VAL A 329 -12.52 5.83 -0.22
N LYS A 330 -13.55 6.09 -1.02
CA LYS A 330 -14.78 6.76 -0.57
C LYS A 330 -16.01 6.12 -1.20
N PRO A 331 -17.10 5.94 -0.43
CA PRO A 331 -18.37 5.53 -0.99
C PRO A 331 -18.93 6.71 -1.78
N THR A 332 -19.44 6.42 -2.99
CA THR A 332 -20.37 7.26 -3.77
C THR A 332 -19.94 8.71 -4.06
N CYS A 333 -19.22 8.93 -5.18
CA CYS A 333 -19.39 10.01 -6.18
C CYS A 333 -18.17 10.08 -7.12
N LEU A 334 -18.40 10.35 -8.42
CA LEU A 334 -17.38 10.46 -9.47
C LEU A 334 -17.12 11.95 -9.75
N PHE A 335 -15.85 12.40 -9.70
CA PHE A 335 -15.44 13.72 -10.19
C PHE A 335 -14.38 13.51 -11.28
N LEU A 336 -14.64 14.04 -12.48
CA LEU A 336 -13.69 14.07 -13.60
C LEU A 336 -13.14 15.50 -13.71
N TYR A 337 -11.83 15.65 -13.57
CA TYR A 337 -11.11 16.84 -14.02
C TYR A 337 -10.10 16.41 -15.07
N THR A 338 -10.30 16.82 -16.32
CA THR A 338 -9.28 16.78 -17.36
C THR A 338 -8.86 18.22 -17.67
N HIS A 339 -7.56 18.49 -17.54
CA HIS A 339 -6.87 19.78 -17.73
C HIS A 339 -7.10 20.90 -16.69
N ILE A 340 -6.00 21.36 -16.09
CA ILE A 340 -5.88 22.60 -15.30
C ILE A 340 -5.12 23.62 -16.17
N PRO A 341 -5.75 24.69 -16.67
CA PRO A 341 -5.05 25.89 -17.16
C PRO A 341 -4.75 26.85 -15.97
N PRO A 342 -3.89 27.88 -16.14
CA PRO A 342 -3.26 28.63 -15.05
C PRO A 342 -4.25 29.49 -14.23
N PRO A 343 -3.84 30.04 -13.07
CA PRO A 343 -4.76 30.31 -11.96
C PRO A 343 -5.71 31.49 -12.25
N GLY A 344 -7.01 31.18 -12.26
CA GLY A 344 -8.14 32.10 -12.27
C GLY A 344 -9.37 31.36 -11.76
N ARG A 345 -10.27 32.05 -11.05
CA ARG A 345 -11.44 31.48 -10.32
C ARG A 345 -12.13 30.34 -11.10
N VAL A 346 -12.20 29.15 -10.50
CA VAL A 346 -12.89 28.00 -11.07
C VAL A 346 -14.24 27.84 -10.38
N SER A 347 -15.33 27.99 -11.14
CA SER A 347 -16.66 27.53 -10.75
C SER A 347 -16.79 26.03 -11.09
N PRO A 348 -17.39 25.19 -10.24
CA PRO A 348 -17.53 23.77 -10.52
C PRO A 348 -18.50 23.54 -11.69
N LEU A 349 -18.03 22.84 -12.73
CA LEU A 349 -18.85 22.33 -13.82
C LEU A 349 -19.29 20.91 -13.49
N ILE A 350 -20.59 20.64 -13.56
CA ILE A 350 -21.16 19.31 -13.32
C ILE A 350 -21.56 18.71 -14.67
N ALA A 351 -21.08 17.49 -14.95
CA ALA A 351 -21.47 16.71 -16.11
C ALA A 351 -22.58 15.73 -15.72
N CYS A 352 -23.77 15.87 -16.30
CA CYS A 352 -24.89 14.95 -16.10
C CYS A 352 -25.20 14.18 -17.39
N PRO A 353 -25.48 12.87 -17.31
CA PRO A 353 -25.90 12.09 -18.48
C PRO A 353 -27.31 12.50 -18.93
N GLY A 354 -27.45 12.94 -20.18
CA GLY A 354 -28.75 13.14 -20.82
C GLY A 354 -29.34 11.82 -21.35
N GLN A 355 -30.66 11.72 -21.41
CA GLN A 355 -31.38 10.51 -21.86
C GLN A 355 -31.08 10.08 -23.31
N ASP A 356 -30.47 10.95 -24.13
CA ASP A 356 -30.23 10.71 -25.57
C ASP A 356 -28.72 10.66 -25.96
N GLN A 357 -27.85 10.16 -25.08
CA GLN A 357 -26.39 10.04 -25.32
C GLN A 357 -25.63 11.36 -25.54
N GLY A 358 -26.16 12.50 -25.09
CA GLY A 358 -25.46 13.78 -25.00
C GLY A 358 -24.94 14.09 -23.59
N LEU A 359 -23.74 14.68 -23.49
CA LEU A 359 -23.15 15.23 -22.27
C LEU A 359 -23.49 16.72 -22.15
N TRP A 360 -24.15 17.12 -21.05
CA TRP A 360 -24.45 18.53 -20.77
C TRP A 360 -23.47 19.09 -19.73
N LEU A 361 -22.90 20.26 -20.01
CA LEU A 361 -22.06 21.01 -19.07
C LEU A 361 -22.92 22.10 -18.40
N VAL A 362 -23.06 22.02 -17.08
CA VAL A 362 -23.81 23.02 -16.30
C VAL A 362 -22.88 23.73 -15.34
N GLU A 363 -22.87 25.07 -15.41
CA GLU A 363 -22.12 25.95 -14.52
C GLU A 363 -22.96 26.22 -13.26
N CYS A 364 -22.46 25.83 -12.08
CA CYS A 364 -23.25 25.90 -10.84
C CYS A 364 -22.73 27.02 -9.92
N GLU A 365 -23.47 28.13 -9.83
CA GLU A 365 -23.18 29.20 -8.87
C GLU A 365 -23.68 28.80 -7.47
N SER A 366 -22.74 28.36 -6.61
CA SER A 366 -22.86 28.21 -5.15
C SER A 366 -23.91 27.22 -4.60
N LEU A 367 -23.44 26.10 -4.05
CA LEU A 367 -24.22 25.24 -3.13
C LEU A 367 -23.61 25.29 -1.72
N PRO A 368 -24.40 25.47 -0.65
CA PRO A 368 -23.93 25.31 0.72
C PRO A 368 -23.66 23.82 1.07
N PRO A 369 -22.89 23.52 2.14
CA PRO A 369 -22.18 22.24 2.33
C PRO A 369 -23.01 20.98 2.63
N LEU A 370 -24.34 20.99 2.50
CA LEU A 370 -25.22 19.99 3.12
C LEU A 370 -26.28 19.36 2.20
N VAL A 371 -25.99 19.14 0.91
CA VAL A 371 -26.92 18.42 0.03
C VAL A 371 -26.29 17.16 -0.55
N THR A 372 -26.57 16.02 0.12
CA THR A 372 -26.17 14.66 -0.27
C THR A 372 -27.22 13.98 -1.17
N CYS A 373 -27.71 14.64 -2.21
CA CYS A 373 -28.69 14.04 -3.13
C CYS A 373 -28.41 14.42 -4.59
N ALA A 374 -27.36 13.84 -5.17
CA ALA A 374 -27.10 13.93 -6.61
C ALA A 374 -28.00 12.99 -7.44
N GLU A 375 -28.74 12.06 -6.80
CA GLU A 375 -29.52 11.01 -7.48
C GLU A 375 -30.92 11.47 -7.95
N ASN A 376 -31.36 12.69 -7.64
CA ASN A 376 -32.74 13.16 -7.91
C ASN A 376 -32.83 14.53 -8.62
N LEU A 377 -31.81 14.89 -9.40
CA LEU A 377 -31.82 16.11 -10.23
C LEU A 377 -32.69 15.91 -11.48
N VAL A 378 -33.71 16.74 -11.63
CA VAL A 378 -34.63 16.72 -12.78
C VAL A 378 -34.57 18.08 -13.49
N LEU A 379 -34.48 18.02 -14.82
CA LEU A 379 -34.59 19.20 -15.69
C LEU A 379 -36.07 19.51 -15.94
N ASN A 380 -36.51 20.70 -15.57
CA ASN A 380 -37.79 21.23 -16.02
C ASN A 380 -37.61 21.83 -17.42
N LYS A 381 -38.17 21.16 -18.42
CA LYS A 381 -38.05 21.53 -19.84
C LYS A 381 -38.83 22.81 -20.21
N GLU A 382 -39.81 23.22 -19.41
CA GLU A 382 -40.63 24.41 -19.72
C GLU A 382 -39.91 25.72 -19.40
N ASN A 383 -39.04 25.73 -18.38
CA ASN A 383 -38.36 26.94 -17.91
C ASN A 383 -36.82 26.80 -17.84
N ASN A 384 -36.28 25.69 -18.34
CA ASN A 384 -34.85 25.41 -18.41
C ASN A 384 -34.14 25.51 -17.04
N SER A 385 -34.81 25.04 -15.98
CA SER A 385 -34.28 25.05 -14.61
C SER A 385 -34.04 23.63 -14.09
N TRP A 386 -33.08 23.49 -13.18
CA TRP A 386 -32.76 22.23 -12.52
C TRP A 386 -33.29 22.26 -11.09
N GLY A 387 -33.94 21.17 -10.67
CA GLY A 387 -34.46 21.01 -9.32
C GLY A 387 -34.23 19.62 -8.77
N CYS A 388 -34.22 19.49 -7.45
CA CYS A 388 -34.19 18.19 -6.78
C CYS A 388 -35.63 17.74 -6.50
N ALA A 389 -36.07 16.66 -7.16
CA ALA A 389 -37.43 16.15 -7.03
C ALA A 389 -37.76 15.69 -5.59
N ALA A 390 -36.74 15.39 -4.77
CA ALA A 390 -36.92 14.95 -3.39
C ALA A 390 -37.11 16.11 -2.38
N CYS A 391 -36.65 17.33 -2.68
CA CYS A 391 -36.75 18.46 -1.75
C CYS A 391 -37.44 19.71 -2.31
N GLY A 392 -37.88 19.71 -3.57
CA GLY A 392 -38.73 20.75 -4.14
C GLY A 392 -38.06 22.11 -4.38
N VAL A 393 -36.72 22.18 -4.27
CA VAL A 393 -35.95 23.42 -4.51
C VAL A 393 -35.52 23.49 -5.98
N TRP A 394 -35.84 24.62 -6.64
CA TRP A 394 -35.55 24.88 -8.05
C TRP A 394 -34.61 26.09 -8.19
N ARG A 395 -33.57 25.99 -9.03
CA ARG A 395 -32.70 27.12 -9.39
C ARG A 395 -32.45 27.18 -10.90
N CYS A 396 -32.45 28.40 -11.46
CA CYS A 396 -32.08 28.66 -12.85
C CYS A 396 -30.56 28.56 -13.04
N GLY A 397 -30.11 27.73 -13.98
CA GLY A 397 -28.73 27.70 -14.47
C GLY A 397 -28.70 28.01 -15.96
N ARG A 398 -27.68 28.75 -16.43
CA ARG A 398 -27.50 29.08 -17.87
C ARG A 398 -26.84 27.90 -18.61
N VAL A 399 -27.31 27.61 -19.81
CA VAL A 399 -26.74 26.55 -20.69
C VAL A 399 -25.59 27.13 -21.51
N CYS A 400 -24.39 26.57 -21.38
CA CYS A 400 -23.20 27.00 -22.13
C CYS A 400 -22.92 26.08 -23.34
N GLY A 401 -23.83 26.07 -24.33
CA GLY A 401 -23.62 25.57 -25.71
C GLY A 401 -23.41 24.06 -25.95
N GLU A 402 -23.87 23.57 -27.11
CA GLU A 402 -23.61 22.21 -27.63
C GLU A 402 -22.37 22.19 -28.55
N ARG A 403 -21.49 21.18 -28.45
CA ARG A 403 -20.52 20.83 -29.52
C ARG A 403 -20.87 19.48 -30.14
N LYS A 404 -20.98 19.43 -31.47
CA LYS A 404 -21.07 18.20 -32.27
C LYS A 404 -19.85 18.10 -33.20
N GLY A 405 -19.01 17.07 -33.03
CA GLY A 405 -17.91 16.71 -33.98
C GLY A 405 -16.63 16.15 -33.33
N PRO A 406 -15.85 15.29 -34.02
CA PRO A 406 -14.65 14.64 -33.47
C PRO A 406 -13.41 15.55 -33.43
N LEU A 407 -12.49 15.22 -32.51
CA LEU A 407 -11.30 16.01 -32.13
C LEU A 407 -10.19 15.95 -33.20
N GLY A 408 -9.88 17.10 -33.83
CA GLY A 408 -8.62 17.35 -34.55
C GLY A 408 -7.73 18.35 -33.78
N PRO A 409 -6.40 18.41 -34.06
CA PRO A 409 -5.50 19.30 -33.35
C PRO A 409 -5.74 20.78 -33.73
N PRO A 410 -5.49 21.75 -32.82
CA PRO A 410 -5.91 23.13 -33.03
C PRO A 410 -4.95 23.92 -33.93
N ASP A 411 -5.51 24.63 -34.92
CA ASP A 411 -4.85 25.72 -35.62
C ASP A 411 -4.76 26.97 -34.73
N ALA A 412 -3.63 27.65 -34.81
CA ALA A 412 -3.38 28.94 -34.17
C ALA A 412 -4.14 30.06 -34.90
N GLY A 413 -5.06 30.75 -34.21
CA GLY A 413 -5.80 31.86 -34.83
C GLY A 413 -6.64 32.72 -33.88
N SER A 414 -6.13 33.91 -33.58
CA SER A 414 -6.83 35.17 -33.27
C SER A 414 -7.93 35.21 -32.17
N LEU A 415 -7.57 35.80 -31.03
CA LEU A 415 -8.52 36.37 -30.05
C LEU A 415 -8.95 37.78 -30.48
N PRO A 416 -10.26 38.13 -30.48
CA PRO A 416 -10.70 39.52 -30.51
C PRO A 416 -10.73 40.12 -29.10
N SER A 417 -10.13 41.30 -28.98
CA SER A 417 -10.11 42.15 -27.79
C SER A 417 -11.50 42.66 -27.41
N SER A 418 -11.85 42.67 -26.12
CA SER A 418 -12.78 43.66 -25.59
C SER A 418 -12.51 44.01 -24.11
N ARG A 419 -11.88 45.18 -23.97
CA ARG A 419 -12.04 46.26 -22.98
C ARG A 419 -12.51 45.92 -21.55
N VAL A 420 -11.56 46.10 -20.64
CA VAL A 420 -11.72 46.33 -19.19
C VAL A 420 -12.26 47.74 -18.92
N PRO A 421 -13.17 47.92 -17.94
CA PRO A 421 -13.25 49.16 -17.18
C PRO A 421 -12.62 48.99 -15.79
N ARG A 422 -11.58 49.79 -15.52
CA ARG A 422 -11.02 50.03 -14.18
C ARG A 422 -11.83 51.12 -13.47
N ALA A 423 -12.21 50.89 -12.22
CA ALA A 423 -12.36 51.89 -11.14
C ALA A 423 -12.85 51.15 -9.88
N ARG A 424 -12.51 51.46 -8.63
CA ARG A 424 -11.56 52.35 -7.94
C ARG A 424 -11.48 51.80 -6.50
N TRP A 425 -10.33 51.93 -5.84
CA TRP A 425 -10.18 51.68 -4.40
C TRP A 425 -10.53 52.92 -3.58
N ALA A 426 -11.21 52.71 -2.44
CA ALA A 426 -11.28 53.52 -1.19
C ALA A 426 -12.49 52.98 -0.39
N LEU A 427 -12.48 52.63 0.89
CA LEU A 427 -11.56 52.82 2.03
C LEU A 427 -11.54 51.53 2.86
#